data_AF-A0A329VTY0-F1
#
_entry.id   AF-A0A329VTY0-F1
#
_cell.length_a   1.000
_cell.length_b   1.000
_cell.length_c   1.000
_cell.angle_alpha   90.00
_cell.angle_beta   90.00
_cell.angle_gamma   90.00
#
_symmetry.space_group_name_H-M   'P 1'
#
loop_
_entity.id
_entity.type
_entity.pdbx_description
1 polymer ?
#
loop_
_entity_poly.entity_id
_entity_poly.type
_entity_poly.pdbx_seq_one_letter_code
_entity_poly.pdbx_strand_id
1 'polypeptide(L)'
;MSEIRILGPNGQPLPPSRPKLSMLVGGSRVPYDAADTFSDQLANWQPALWSPDNEINIYRDRIVSRVRDLARNDGWASGAITRVLDNAIGANFRPIIKPDYRMLALMTGNKAFDATWADEYGKVVEAHWRSWANDPGRYCDVERKQTVSQMLRLGFRHKLLDGDALAVLQYRTDRLGSGKGRYATTIQIVDPDRLSNPQQNFDMPHIRGGVEIDDDGAPTFYHIREAHIGDWWSGAKTMTWERIPRETAWGRPHVVHDYDHERGAQHRGNGILTPVVQRLKMLIKYDQSELEAAIL
;
A
#
# COMPACT_ATOMS: atom_id res chain seq x y z
N MET A 1 44.50 69.09 6.42
CA MET A 1 43.19 68.47 6.14
C MET A 1 42.48 68.29 7.46
N SER A 2 41.41 69.06 7.69
CA SER A 2 40.60 69.00 8.92
C SER A 2 39.70 67.77 8.89
N GLU A 3 39.79 66.93 9.91
CA GLU A 3 38.96 65.73 10.08
C GLU A 3 37.55 66.14 10.50
N ILE A 4 36.56 65.97 9.62
CA ILE A 4 35.14 66.30 9.90
C ILE A 4 34.55 65.14 10.73
N ARG A 5 34.09 65.41 11.96
CA ARG A 5 33.44 64.43 12.84
C ARG A 5 32.00 64.86 13.18
N ILE A 6 31.07 63.91 13.12
CA ILE A 6 29.65 64.13 13.45
C ILE A 6 29.45 63.81 14.94
N LEU A 7 28.91 64.78 15.70
CA LEU A 7 28.66 64.67 17.14
C LEU A 7 27.20 64.31 17.44
N GLY A 8 26.97 63.58 18.52
CA GLY A 8 25.63 63.22 19.01
C GLY A 8 25.02 64.29 19.93
N PRO A 9 23.78 64.09 20.41
CA PRO A 9 23.07 65.06 21.28
C PRO A 9 23.76 65.36 22.61
N ASN A 10 24.69 64.51 23.03
CA ASN A 10 25.51 64.62 24.23
C ASN A 10 26.90 65.25 23.96
N GLY A 11 27.13 65.78 22.76
CA GLY A 11 28.39 66.44 22.37
C GLY A 11 29.59 65.50 22.17
N GLN A 12 29.39 64.19 22.31
CA GLN A 12 30.43 63.19 22.04
C GLN A 12 30.35 62.72 20.58
N PRO A 13 31.48 62.31 19.96
CA PRO A 13 31.49 61.75 18.61
C PRO A 13 30.54 60.56 18.51
N LEU A 14 29.65 60.57 17.53
CA LEU A 14 28.80 59.41 17.27
C LEU A 14 29.72 58.23 16.96
N PRO A 15 29.58 57.08 17.65
CA PRO A 15 30.35 55.91 17.31
C PRO A 15 30.06 55.57 15.85
N PRO A 16 31.07 55.16 15.06
CA PRO A 16 30.84 54.76 13.68
C PRO A 16 29.74 53.70 13.69
N SER A 17 28.71 53.90 12.86
CA SER A 17 27.68 52.91 12.60
C SER A 17 28.40 51.66 12.12
N ARG A 18 28.74 50.77 13.06
CA ARG A 18 29.11 49.41 12.73
C ARG A 18 27.81 48.84 12.19
N PRO A 19 27.71 48.50 10.89
CA PRO A 19 26.60 47.65 10.50
C PRO A 19 26.70 46.46 11.44
N LYS A 20 25.67 46.25 12.26
CA LYS A 20 25.43 44.91 12.76
C LYS A 20 25.12 44.13 11.49
N LEU A 21 26.18 43.66 10.82
CA LEU A 21 26.15 42.39 10.12
C LEU A 21 25.85 41.37 11.23
N SER A 22 24.59 41.36 11.67
CA SER A 22 23.96 40.15 12.12
C SER A 22 24.04 39.30 10.87
N MET A 23 25.11 38.52 10.79
CA MET A 23 25.21 37.53 9.74
C MET A 23 23.87 36.79 9.75
N LEU A 24 23.25 36.67 8.59
CA LEU A 24 22.15 35.74 8.32
C LEU A 24 22.58 34.26 8.51
N VAL A 25 23.67 34.04 9.25
CA VAL A 25 24.08 32.74 9.75
C VAL A 25 23.23 32.54 10.99
N GLY A 26 22.06 31.94 10.78
CA GLY A 26 21.25 31.36 11.85
C GLY A 26 22.18 30.63 12.81
N GLY A 27 21.97 30.82 14.11
CA GLY A 27 22.85 30.35 15.18
C GLY A 27 22.84 28.83 15.35
N SER A 28 23.07 28.08 14.28
CA SER A 28 23.12 26.64 14.29
C SER A 28 24.54 26.13 14.24
N ARG A 29 24.85 25.27 15.22
CA ARG A 29 26.17 24.69 15.43
C ARG A 29 26.32 23.32 14.76
N VAL A 30 25.45 22.99 13.82
CA VAL A 30 25.48 21.69 13.11
C VAL A 30 26.17 21.83 11.75
N PRO A 31 27.10 20.91 11.38
CA PRO A 31 27.83 20.98 10.12
C PRO A 31 27.00 20.80 8.84
N TYR A 32 25.76 20.32 8.96
CA TYR A 32 24.85 20.09 7.83
C TYR A 32 23.61 20.97 7.99
N ASP A 33 23.39 21.87 7.04
CA ASP A 33 22.23 22.78 7.04
C ASP A 33 20.89 22.03 7.10
N ALA A 34 20.82 20.82 6.57
CA ALA A 34 19.63 19.97 6.64
C ALA A 34 19.26 19.49 8.06
N ALA A 35 20.23 19.50 8.99
CA ALA A 35 20.01 19.16 10.40
C ALA A 35 19.72 20.39 11.27
N ASP A 36 19.67 21.59 10.67
CA ASP A 36 19.47 22.83 11.41
C ASP A 36 18.01 23.02 11.83
N THR A 37 17.72 22.75 13.11
CA THR A 37 16.41 22.95 13.72
C THR A 37 16.06 24.42 14.01
N PHE A 38 17.03 25.33 14.00
CA PHE A 38 16.83 26.73 14.39
C PHE A 38 16.76 27.71 13.23
N SER A 39 16.94 27.25 11.98
CA SER A 39 16.75 28.13 10.82
C SER A 39 15.28 28.50 10.65
N ASP A 40 15.00 29.77 10.29
CA ASP A 40 13.64 30.26 10.08
C ASP A 40 12.86 29.44 9.02
N GLN A 41 13.58 28.85 8.05
CA GLN A 41 12.99 28.04 7.00
C GLN A 41 12.65 26.61 7.45
N LEU A 42 13.43 26.03 8.38
CA LEU A 42 13.27 24.63 8.81
C LEU A 42 12.68 24.49 10.22
N ALA A 43 12.47 25.60 10.95
CA ALA A 43 11.95 25.60 12.32
C ALA A 43 10.60 24.88 12.44
N ASN A 44 9.72 25.00 11.44
CA ASN A 44 8.44 24.30 11.37
C ASN A 44 8.49 22.95 10.63
N TRP A 45 9.66 22.56 10.10
CA TRP A 45 9.87 21.30 9.40
C TRP A 45 10.83 20.42 10.19
N GLN A 46 10.28 19.73 11.19
CA GLN A 46 11.02 18.82 12.08
C GLN A 46 10.45 17.40 11.97
N PRO A 47 10.74 16.66 10.87
CA PRO A 47 10.31 15.29 10.73
C PRO A 47 11.08 14.38 11.72
N ALA A 48 10.37 13.45 12.35
CA ALA A 48 11.01 12.43 13.18
C ALA A 48 11.57 11.30 12.30
N LEU A 49 12.73 10.75 12.68
CA LEU A 49 13.29 9.56 12.04
C LEU A 49 12.64 8.32 12.63
N TRP A 50 11.69 7.72 11.92
CA TRP A 50 10.96 6.53 12.35
C TRP A 50 11.30 5.31 11.49
N SER A 51 10.97 4.12 12.01
CA SER A 51 10.97 2.89 11.20
C SER A 51 9.80 2.92 10.21
N PRO A 52 9.91 2.23 9.06
CA PRO A 52 8.85 2.26 8.04
C PRO A 52 7.51 1.77 8.58
N ASP A 53 7.50 0.71 9.39
CA ASP A 53 6.27 0.20 9.99
C ASP A 53 5.64 1.22 10.95
N ASN A 54 6.45 1.94 11.73
CA ASN A 54 5.94 2.92 12.68
C ASN A 54 5.40 4.19 12.00
N GLU A 55 6.00 4.58 10.86
CA GLU A 55 5.51 5.68 10.02
C GLU A 55 4.14 5.38 9.41
N ILE A 56 3.88 4.11 9.09
CA ILE A 56 2.66 3.70 8.40
C ILE A 56 1.59 3.27 9.42
N ASN A 57 1.88 2.27 10.25
CA ASN A 57 0.87 1.54 11.03
C ASN A 57 0.10 2.43 12.01
N ILE A 58 0.76 3.38 12.67
CA ILE A 58 0.11 4.31 13.62
C ILE A 58 -0.91 5.21 12.92
N TYR A 59 -0.64 5.59 11.68
CA TYR A 59 -1.42 6.60 10.95
C TYR A 59 -2.31 6.00 9.86
N ARG A 60 -2.13 4.71 9.55
CA ARG A 60 -2.74 3.99 8.43
C ARG A 60 -4.25 4.18 8.36
N ASP A 61 -4.98 3.85 9.42
CA ASP A 61 -6.45 3.90 9.42
C ASP A 61 -6.98 5.31 9.07
N ARG A 62 -6.29 6.35 9.55
CA ARG A 62 -6.64 7.74 9.27
C ARG A 62 -6.28 8.15 7.84
N ILE A 63 -5.16 7.66 7.30
CA ILE A 63 -4.77 7.93 5.91
C ILE A 63 -5.76 7.23 4.97
N VAL A 64 -5.98 5.93 5.16
CA VAL A 64 -6.85 5.09 4.34
C VAL A 64 -8.29 5.62 4.36
N SER A 65 -8.84 5.96 5.54
CA SER A 65 -10.20 6.53 5.61
C SER A 65 -10.34 7.85 4.84
N ARG A 66 -9.32 8.73 4.86
CA ARG A 66 -9.31 9.98 4.07
C ARG A 66 -9.20 9.71 2.58
N VAL A 67 -8.34 8.78 2.17
CA VAL A 67 -8.14 8.42 0.76
C VAL A 67 -9.41 7.74 0.20
N ARG A 68 -10.05 6.84 0.96
CA ARG A 68 -11.33 6.20 0.60
C ARG A 68 -12.49 7.20 0.55
N ASP A 69 -12.55 8.18 1.44
CA ASP A 69 -13.55 9.27 1.36
C ASP A 69 -13.37 10.09 0.07
N LEU A 70 -12.13 10.49 -0.18
CA LEU A 70 -11.79 11.28 -1.35
C LEU A 70 -12.11 10.54 -2.65
N ALA A 71 -11.74 9.27 -2.75
CA ALA A 71 -12.04 8.45 -3.93
C ALA A 71 -13.54 8.16 -4.14
N ARG A 72 -14.38 8.34 -3.11
CA ARG A 72 -15.85 8.21 -3.22
C ARG A 72 -16.51 9.52 -3.65
N ASN A 73 -16.01 10.65 -3.13
CA ASN A 73 -16.70 11.94 -3.23
C ASN A 73 -16.11 12.88 -4.29
N ASP A 74 -14.89 12.66 -4.75
CA ASP A 74 -14.21 13.52 -5.72
C ASP A 74 -14.03 12.85 -7.09
N GLY A 75 -14.49 13.55 -8.13
CA GLY A 75 -14.43 13.06 -9.51
C GLY A 75 -13.00 12.92 -10.04
N TRP A 76 -12.08 13.79 -9.63
CA TRP A 76 -10.68 13.75 -10.05
C TRP A 76 -9.96 12.54 -9.46
N ALA A 77 -10.07 12.34 -8.14
CA ALA A 77 -9.49 11.19 -7.45
C ALA A 77 -10.06 9.86 -7.95
N SER A 78 -11.39 9.78 -8.04
CA SER A 78 -12.08 8.58 -8.55
C SER A 78 -11.71 8.25 -9.99
N GLY A 79 -11.65 9.28 -10.85
CA GLY A 79 -11.25 9.16 -12.25
C GLY A 79 -9.79 8.73 -12.41
N ALA A 80 -8.88 9.28 -11.62
CA ALA A 80 -7.46 8.92 -11.66
C ALA A 80 -7.25 7.44 -11.30
N ILE A 81 -7.86 6.96 -10.22
CA ILE A 81 -7.76 5.55 -9.81
C ILE A 81 -8.37 4.64 -10.88
N THR A 82 -9.57 4.98 -11.37
CA THR A 82 -10.26 4.19 -12.39
C THR A 82 -9.44 4.09 -13.66
N ARG A 83 -8.83 5.20 -14.10
CA ARG A 83 -7.93 5.22 -15.26
C ARG A 83 -6.75 4.27 -15.07
N VAL A 84 -6.10 4.29 -13.91
CA VAL A 84 -4.96 3.39 -13.62
C VAL A 84 -5.41 1.93 -13.62
N LEU A 85 -6.55 1.62 -12.99
CA LEU A 85 -7.12 0.27 -12.97
C LEU A 85 -7.43 -0.26 -14.37
N ASP A 86 -8.07 0.56 -15.19
CA ASP A 86 -8.52 0.14 -16.53
C ASP A 86 -7.34 -0.04 -17.49
N ASN A 87 -6.27 0.77 -17.36
CA ASN A 87 -5.04 0.58 -18.14
C ASN A 87 -4.26 -0.66 -17.71
N ALA A 88 -4.20 -0.97 -16.41
CA ALA A 88 -3.38 -2.06 -15.92
C ALA A 88 -4.01 -3.45 -16.14
N ILE A 89 -5.33 -3.57 -15.94
CA ILE A 89 -6.00 -4.89 -15.90
C ILE A 89 -6.80 -5.16 -17.16
N GLY A 90 -7.41 -4.12 -17.74
CA GLY A 90 -8.32 -4.24 -18.86
C GLY A 90 -9.56 -5.09 -18.54
N ALA A 91 -10.23 -5.56 -19.59
CA ALA A 91 -11.49 -6.30 -19.46
C ALA A 91 -11.30 -7.78 -19.12
N ASN A 92 -10.20 -8.40 -19.55
CA ASN A 92 -9.96 -9.83 -19.37
C ASN A 92 -8.47 -10.12 -19.22
N PHE A 93 -8.11 -10.75 -18.10
CA PHE A 93 -6.74 -11.18 -17.85
C PHE A 93 -6.49 -12.57 -18.45
N ARG A 94 -5.59 -12.64 -19.43
CA ARG A 94 -5.18 -13.88 -20.09
C ARG A 94 -3.66 -14.05 -19.94
N PRO A 95 -3.20 -14.94 -19.05
CA PRO A 95 -1.78 -15.23 -18.92
C PRO A 95 -1.29 -15.93 -20.19
N ILE A 96 -0.08 -15.58 -20.63
CA ILE A 96 0.64 -16.28 -21.69
C ILE A 96 1.61 -17.24 -21.00
N ILE A 97 1.35 -18.54 -21.09
CA ILE A 97 2.10 -19.54 -20.31
C ILE A 97 3.14 -20.19 -21.22
N LYS A 98 4.41 -19.89 -20.94
CA LYS A 98 5.56 -20.43 -21.67
C LYS A 98 6.49 -21.16 -20.71
N PRO A 99 6.31 -22.49 -20.54
CA PRO A 99 7.20 -23.29 -19.70
C PRO A 99 8.64 -23.25 -20.26
N ASP A 100 9.63 -23.04 -19.39
CA ASP A 100 11.04 -23.18 -19.78
C ASP A 100 11.42 -24.66 -19.86
N TYR A 101 11.19 -25.25 -21.03
CA TYR A 101 11.49 -26.65 -21.29
C TYR A 101 12.98 -26.99 -21.15
N ARG A 102 13.89 -26.03 -21.39
CA ARG A 102 15.34 -26.28 -21.29
C ARG A 102 15.75 -26.47 -19.83
N MET A 103 15.26 -25.62 -18.95
CA MET A 103 15.49 -25.75 -17.52
C MET A 103 14.84 -27.03 -16.97
N LEU A 104 13.63 -27.35 -17.41
CA LEU A 104 12.93 -28.58 -17.00
C LEU A 104 13.68 -29.84 -17.46
N ALA A 105 14.16 -29.87 -18.72
CA ALA A 105 14.98 -30.96 -19.24
C ALA A 105 16.28 -31.12 -18.44
N LEU A 106 16.94 -30.01 -18.08
CA LEU A 106 18.17 -30.03 -17.28
C LEU A 106 17.91 -30.56 -15.86
N MET A 107 16.88 -30.05 -15.19
CA MET A 107 16.56 -30.40 -13.80
C MET A 107 16.12 -31.87 -13.65
N THR A 108 15.36 -32.39 -14.61
CA THR A 108 14.79 -33.74 -14.55
C THR A 108 15.61 -34.79 -15.30
N GLY A 109 16.55 -34.37 -16.17
CA GLY A 109 17.23 -35.23 -17.12
C GLY A 109 16.35 -35.78 -18.24
N ASN A 110 15.07 -35.39 -18.30
CA ASN A 110 14.11 -35.91 -19.26
C ASN A 110 14.14 -35.10 -20.56
N LYS A 111 14.58 -35.73 -21.65
CA LYS A 111 14.64 -35.13 -22.99
C LYS A 111 13.27 -34.92 -23.65
N ALA A 112 12.20 -35.49 -23.09
CA ALA A 112 10.84 -35.27 -23.57
C ALA A 112 10.34 -33.83 -23.30
N PHE A 113 11.00 -33.08 -22.42
CA PHE A 113 10.75 -31.64 -22.29
C PHE A 113 11.42 -30.91 -23.46
N ASP A 114 10.71 -30.82 -24.58
CA ASP A 114 11.12 -30.11 -25.79
C ASP A 114 10.20 -28.92 -26.09
N ALA A 115 10.51 -28.20 -27.18
CA ALA A 115 9.77 -27.02 -27.59
C ALA A 115 8.31 -27.33 -27.97
N THR A 116 8.07 -28.52 -28.56
CA THR A 116 6.73 -28.99 -28.93
C THR A 116 5.88 -29.27 -27.70
N TRP A 117 6.44 -29.98 -26.72
CA TRP A 117 5.79 -30.21 -25.43
C TRP A 117 5.44 -28.90 -24.73
N ALA A 118 6.35 -27.92 -24.73
CA ALA A 118 6.12 -26.64 -24.06
C ALA A 118 4.93 -25.87 -24.65
N ASP A 119 4.80 -25.89 -25.98
CA ASP A 119 3.68 -25.25 -26.69
C ASP A 119 2.35 -25.97 -26.44
N GLU A 120 2.34 -27.30 -26.52
CA GLU A 120 1.14 -28.10 -26.23
C GLU A 120 0.70 -27.95 -24.77
N TYR A 121 1.65 -28.03 -23.83
CA TYR A 121 1.38 -27.86 -22.42
C TYR A 121 0.87 -26.45 -22.12
N GLY A 122 1.49 -25.42 -22.68
CA GLY A 122 1.04 -24.02 -22.54
C GLY A 122 -0.42 -23.86 -22.95
N LYS A 123 -0.82 -24.37 -24.12
CA LYS A 123 -2.20 -24.34 -24.61
C LYS A 123 -3.18 -25.04 -23.66
N VAL A 124 -2.80 -26.18 -23.11
CA VAL A 124 -3.62 -26.93 -22.14
C VAL A 124 -3.81 -26.12 -20.86
N VAL A 125 -2.72 -25.58 -20.28
CA VAL A 125 -2.82 -24.79 -19.03
C VAL A 125 -3.62 -23.50 -19.25
N GLU A 126 -3.45 -22.82 -20.38
CA GLU A 126 -4.24 -21.64 -20.74
C GLU A 126 -5.74 -21.96 -20.88
N ALA A 127 -6.07 -23.14 -21.45
CA ALA A 127 -7.45 -23.61 -21.52
C ALA A 127 -8.03 -23.86 -20.12
N HIS A 128 -7.27 -24.55 -19.25
CA HIS A 128 -7.65 -24.80 -17.86
C HIS A 128 -7.84 -23.50 -17.07
N TRP A 129 -6.91 -22.55 -17.22
CA TRP A 129 -7.00 -21.21 -16.63
C TRP A 129 -8.28 -20.51 -17.07
N ARG A 130 -8.54 -20.43 -18.38
CA ARG A 130 -9.73 -19.77 -18.91
C ARG A 130 -11.02 -20.36 -18.35
N SER A 131 -11.09 -21.68 -18.24
CA SER A 131 -12.24 -22.37 -17.65
C SER A 131 -12.41 -22.07 -16.16
N TRP A 132 -11.33 -21.99 -15.39
CA TRP A 132 -11.41 -21.66 -13.96
C TRP A 132 -11.71 -20.18 -13.72
N ALA A 133 -11.01 -19.30 -14.41
CA ALA A 133 -11.05 -17.85 -14.23
C ALA A 133 -12.40 -17.23 -14.64
N ASN A 134 -13.03 -17.79 -15.67
CA ASN A 134 -14.30 -17.32 -16.23
C ASN A 134 -15.45 -18.33 -16.04
N ASP A 135 -15.34 -19.19 -15.04
CA ASP A 135 -16.40 -20.14 -14.71
C ASP A 135 -17.73 -19.41 -14.42
N PRO A 136 -18.86 -19.78 -15.06
CA PRO A 136 -20.16 -19.12 -14.84
C PRO A 136 -20.65 -19.22 -13.38
N GLY A 137 -20.30 -20.31 -12.69
CA GLY A 137 -20.60 -20.53 -11.28
C GLY A 137 -19.65 -19.81 -10.32
N ARG A 138 -18.66 -19.06 -10.85
CA ARG A 138 -17.69 -18.25 -10.09
C ARG A 138 -16.95 -19.06 -9.02
N TYR A 139 -16.67 -20.33 -9.30
CA TYR A 139 -16.00 -21.20 -8.34
C TYR A 139 -14.55 -20.80 -8.03
N CYS A 140 -13.95 -19.88 -8.80
CA CYS A 140 -12.66 -19.29 -8.47
C CYS A 140 -12.69 -18.36 -7.25
N ASP A 141 -13.85 -17.80 -6.91
CA ASP A 141 -14.05 -16.89 -5.78
C ASP A 141 -14.68 -17.65 -4.60
N VAL A 142 -14.16 -17.42 -3.39
CA VAL A 142 -14.76 -17.97 -2.16
C VAL A 142 -16.19 -17.49 -1.98
N GLU A 143 -16.49 -16.23 -2.31
CA GLU A 143 -17.84 -15.64 -2.23
C GLU A 143 -18.71 -15.93 -3.46
N ARG A 144 -18.12 -16.47 -4.53
CA ARG A 144 -18.77 -16.78 -5.82
C ARG A 144 -19.43 -15.58 -6.51
N LYS A 145 -18.85 -14.38 -6.35
CA LYS A 145 -19.37 -13.14 -6.95
C LYS A 145 -18.53 -12.68 -8.14
N GLN A 146 -17.22 -12.93 -8.12
CA GLN A 146 -16.27 -12.33 -9.05
C GLN A 146 -15.53 -13.36 -9.91
N THR A 147 -15.11 -12.95 -11.12
CA THR A 147 -14.14 -13.69 -11.94
C THR A 147 -12.74 -13.32 -11.48
N VAL A 148 -11.73 -14.07 -11.90
CA VAL A 148 -10.34 -13.74 -11.59
C VAL A 148 -9.97 -12.33 -12.05
N SER A 149 -10.35 -11.91 -13.26
CA SER A 149 -10.10 -10.54 -13.74
C SER A 149 -10.74 -9.46 -12.84
N GLN A 150 -11.95 -9.73 -12.32
CA GLN A 150 -12.62 -8.81 -11.39
C GLN A 150 -11.96 -8.81 -10.01
N MET A 151 -11.52 -9.97 -9.52
CA MET A 151 -10.76 -10.07 -8.26
C MET A 151 -9.40 -9.38 -8.37
N LEU A 152 -8.70 -9.49 -9.49
CA LEU A 152 -7.47 -8.74 -9.76
C LEU A 152 -7.75 -7.23 -9.74
N ARG A 153 -8.87 -6.80 -10.33
CA ARG A 153 -9.30 -5.38 -10.29
C ARG A 153 -9.59 -4.90 -8.89
N LEU A 154 -10.23 -5.73 -8.07
CA LEU A 154 -10.49 -5.42 -6.66
C LEU A 154 -9.18 -5.36 -5.85
N GLY A 155 -8.31 -6.36 -6.00
CA GLY A 155 -7.01 -6.41 -5.32
C GLY A 155 -6.13 -5.22 -5.69
N PHE A 156 -5.99 -4.91 -6.98
CA PHE A 156 -5.20 -3.75 -7.39
C PHE A 156 -5.83 -2.42 -6.94
N ARG A 157 -7.16 -2.34 -6.83
CA ARG A 157 -7.83 -1.18 -6.24
C ARG A 157 -7.48 -1.03 -4.76
N HIS A 158 -7.44 -2.12 -3.99
CA HIS A 158 -6.98 -2.10 -2.61
C HIS A 158 -5.53 -1.62 -2.52
N LYS A 159 -4.63 -2.14 -3.37
CA LYS A 159 -3.23 -1.65 -3.42
C LYS A 159 -3.13 -0.14 -3.67
N LEU A 160 -3.86 0.37 -4.66
CA LEU A 160 -3.80 1.81 -5.01
C LEU A 160 -4.38 2.72 -3.92
N LEU A 161 -5.48 2.31 -3.27
CA LEU A 161 -6.17 3.12 -2.27
C LEU A 161 -5.59 2.96 -0.87
N ASP A 162 -5.47 1.71 -0.44
CA ASP A 162 -5.17 1.33 0.93
C ASP A 162 -3.67 1.11 1.15
N GLY A 163 -2.91 0.94 0.07
CA GLY A 163 -1.48 0.61 0.09
C GLY A 163 -1.17 -0.89 0.13
N ASP A 164 -2.19 -1.71 0.38
CA ASP A 164 -2.05 -3.17 0.53
C ASP A 164 -3.14 -3.88 -0.29
N ALA A 165 -2.82 -5.05 -0.82
CA ALA A 165 -3.78 -6.00 -1.36
C ALA A 165 -3.59 -7.36 -0.69
N LEU A 166 -4.65 -7.87 -0.07
CA LEU A 166 -4.62 -9.12 0.68
C LEU A 166 -5.57 -10.15 0.09
N ALA A 167 -5.07 -11.36 -0.15
CA ALA A 167 -5.86 -12.48 -0.62
C ALA A 167 -5.50 -13.78 0.12
N VAL A 168 -6.52 -14.59 0.41
CA VAL A 168 -6.35 -15.93 1.00
C VAL A 168 -6.71 -16.98 -0.05
N LEU A 169 -5.78 -17.88 -0.33
CA LEU A 169 -5.90 -18.96 -1.31
C LEU A 169 -6.43 -20.24 -0.66
N GLN A 170 -7.74 -20.30 -0.43
CA GLN A 170 -8.39 -21.47 0.15
C GLN A 170 -8.38 -22.68 -0.79
N TYR A 171 -8.45 -23.88 -0.21
CA TYR A 171 -8.58 -25.14 -0.92
C TYR A 171 -9.89 -25.83 -0.53
N ARG A 172 -10.92 -25.66 -1.38
CA ARG A 172 -12.31 -26.01 -1.12
C ARG A 172 -12.73 -27.24 -1.92
N THR A 173 -12.32 -28.42 -1.43
CA THR A 173 -12.69 -29.70 -2.04
C THR A 173 -14.19 -30.01 -1.94
N ASP A 174 -14.88 -29.42 -0.95
CA ASP A 174 -16.33 -29.50 -0.75
C ASP A 174 -17.15 -28.95 -1.93
N ARG A 175 -16.52 -28.11 -2.76
CA ARG A 175 -17.14 -27.48 -3.93
C ARG A 175 -16.93 -28.26 -5.23
N LEU A 176 -16.17 -29.36 -5.19
CA LEU A 176 -15.94 -30.21 -6.35
C LEU A 176 -17.15 -31.11 -6.64
N GLY A 177 -17.41 -31.39 -7.92
CA GLY A 177 -18.43 -32.36 -8.34
C GLY A 177 -18.98 -32.12 -9.74
N SER A 178 -19.76 -33.08 -10.24
CA SER A 178 -20.47 -32.94 -11.53
C SER A 178 -21.47 -31.78 -11.45
N GLY A 179 -21.38 -30.85 -12.41
CA GLY A 179 -22.15 -29.59 -12.39
C GLY A 179 -21.70 -28.57 -11.34
N LYS A 180 -20.64 -28.86 -10.56
CA LYS A 180 -20.02 -27.95 -9.60
C LYS A 180 -18.63 -27.48 -10.08
N GLY A 181 -17.82 -26.97 -9.16
CA GLY A 181 -16.47 -26.50 -9.48
C GLY A 181 -15.57 -27.62 -9.97
N ARG A 182 -14.73 -27.33 -10.97
CA ARG A 182 -13.72 -28.26 -11.49
C ARG A 182 -12.43 -28.25 -10.66
N TYR A 183 -12.14 -27.15 -9.98
CA TYR A 183 -10.91 -26.94 -9.22
C TYR A 183 -11.24 -26.55 -7.78
N ALA A 184 -10.44 -27.04 -6.84
CA ALA A 184 -10.62 -26.75 -5.41
C ALA A 184 -9.99 -25.42 -4.99
N THR A 185 -9.01 -24.90 -5.74
CA THR A 185 -8.38 -23.62 -5.41
C THR A 185 -9.37 -22.47 -5.62
N THR A 186 -9.59 -21.70 -4.56
CA THR A 186 -10.46 -20.53 -4.54
C THR A 186 -9.74 -19.35 -3.88
N ILE A 187 -9.95 -18.15 -4.41
CA ILE A 187 -9.37 -16.91 -3.91
C ILE A 187 -10.43 -16.18 -3.08
N GLN A 188 -10.04 -15.69 -1.91
CA GLN A 188 -10.81 -14.72 -1.16
C GLN A 188 -10.01 -13.42 -1.08
N ILE A 189 -10.51 -12.34 -1.68
CA ILE A 189 -9.96 -11.01 -1.41
C ILE A 189 -10.44 -10.58 -0.02
N VAL A 190 -9.52 -10.16 0.82
CA VAL A 190 -9.80 -9.73 2.19
C VAL A 190 -9.53 -8.23 2.27
N ASP A 191 -10.42 -7.49 2.93
CA ASP A 191 -10.18 -6.07 3.20
C ASP A 191 -8.90 -5.92 4.05
N PRO A 192 -7.89 -5.16 3.58
CA PRO A 192 -6.64 -4.95 4.31
C PRO A 192 -6.80 -4.36 5.71
N ASP A 193 -7.93 -3.71 6.02
CA ASP A 193 -8.22 -3.17 7.36
C ASP A 193 -8.45 -4.28 8.39
N ARG A 194 -8.76 -5.50 7.93
CA ARG A 194 -8.85 -6.68 8.81
C ARG A 194 -7.47 -7.20 9.21
N LEU A 195 -6.43 -6.92 8.44
CA LEU A 195 -5.06 -7.28 8.79
C LEU A 195 -4.54 -6.34 9.87
N SER A 196 -4.49 -6.82 11.11
CA SER A 196 -4.13 -6.02 12.27
C SER A 196 -3.57 -6.90 13.39
N ASN A 197 -2.81 -6.30 14.30
CA ASN A 197 -2.28 -7.03 15.45
C ASN A 197 -3.45 -7.53 16.33
N PRO A 198 -3.37 -8.77 16.85
CA PRO A 198 -4.36 -9.28 17.79
C PRO A 198 -4.58 -8.32 18.96
N GLN A 199 -5.84 -8.11 19.32
CA GLN A 199 -6.28 -7.20 20.38
C GLN A 199 -5.85 -5.73 20.18
N GLN A 200 -5.49 -5.34 18.94
CA GLN A 200 -4.95 -4.00 18.64
C GLN A 200 -3.69 -3.65 19.44
N ASN A 201 -2.91 -4.66 19.81
CA ASN A 201 -1.63 -4.44 20.48
C ASN A 201 -0.67 -3.65 19.58
N PHE A 202 0.22 -2.90 20.23
CA PHE A 202 1.33 -2.23 19.54
C PHE A 202 2.22 -3.23 18.81
N ASP A 203 2.89 -2.75 17.78
CA ASP A 203 3.86 -3.55 17.03
C ASP A 203 4.95 -4.10 17.96
N MET A 204 5.22 -5.38 17.82
CA MET A 204 6.22 -6.14 18.56
C MET A 204 7.33 -6.60 17.60
N PRO A 205 8.50 -7.04 18.09
CA PRO A 205 9.61 -7.45 17.22
C PRO A 205 9.22 -8.45 16.12
N HIS A 206 8.32 -9.40 16.44
CA HIS A 206 7.87 -10.47 15.54
C HIS A 206 6.46 -10.29 14.97
N ILE A 207 5.70 -9.26 15.37
CA ILE A 207 4.35 -9.01 14.83
C ILE A 207 4.21 -7.52 14.57
N ARG A 208 4.05 -7.14 13.30
CA ARG A 208 3.96 -5.73 12.87
C ARG A 208 2.81 -5.56 11.88
N GLY A 209 1.87 -4.68 12.20
CA GLY A 209 0.73 -4.39 11.33
C GLY A 209 -0.06 -5.64 10.90
N GLY A 210 -0.19 -6.65 11.78
CA GLY A 210 -0.88 -7.91 11.53
C GLY A 210 -0.04 -8.98 10.80
N VAL A 211 1.19 -8.68 10.43
CA VAL A 211 2.13 -9.63 9.81
C VAL A 211 3.08 -10.17 10.86
N GLU A 212 3.11 -11.48 11.01
CA GLU A 212 4.07 -12.19 11.85
C GLU A 212 5.32 -12.53 11.03
N ILE A 213 6.50 -12.28 11.58
CA ILE A 213 7.79 -12.40 10.89
C ILE A 213 8.79 -13.25 11.67
N ASP A 214 9.70 -13.92 10.95
CA ASP A 214 10.85 -14.61 11.53
C ASP A 214 12.01 -13.64 11.85
N ASP A 215 13.12 -14.18 12.33
CA ASP A 215 14.32 -13.42 12.72
C ASP A 215 15.00 -12.73 11.51
N ASP A 216 14.80 -13.27 10.31
CA ASP A 216 15.28 -12.68 9.04
C ASP A 216 14.32 -11.60 8.51
N GLY A 217 13.15 -11.43 9.14
CA GLY A 217 12.11 -10.49 8.73
C GLY A 217 11.19 -11.03 7.62
N ALA A 218 11.27 -12.31 7.28
CA ALA A 218 10.36 -12.91 6.31
C ALA A 218 8.98 -13.16 6.96
N PRO A 219 7.88 -12.80 6.26
CA PRO A 219 6.53 -13.11 6.75
C PRO A 219 6.29 -14.61 6.88
N THR A 220 5.78 -15.04 8.04
CA THR A 220 5.45 -16.44 8.37
C THR A 220 3.95 -16.67 8.57
N PHE A 221 3.25 -15.75 9.26
CA PHE A 221 1.81 -15.81 9.49
C PHE A 221 1.15 -14.45 9.32
N TYR A 222 -0.15 -14.45 9.08
CA TYR A 222 -1.00 -13.27 8.98
C TYR A 222 -2.14 -13.35 9.98
N HIS A 223 -2.37 -12.27 10.72
CA HIS A 223 -3.43 -12.14 11.70
C HIS A 223 -4.59 -11.36 11.08
N ILE A 224 -5.58 -12.09 10.58
CA ILE A 224 -6.74 -11.52 9.90
C ILE A 224 -7.92 -11.52 10.85
N ARG A 225 -8.45 -10.34 11.17
CA ARG A 225 -9.65 -10.18 11.98
C ARG A 225 -10.87 -10.83 11.31
N GLU A 226 -11.77 -11.47 12.06
CA GLU A 226 -12.94 -12.14 11.49
C GLU A 226 -13.97 -11.18 10.89
N ALA A 227 -14.18 -10.02 11.50
CA ALA A 227 -15.06 -8.96 11.01
C ALA A 227 -14.33 -7.60 10.94
N HIS A 228 -14.84 -6.65 10.17
CA HIS A 228 -14.25 -5.33 10.12
C HIS A 228 -14.50 -4.57 11.44
N ILE A 229 -13.55 -3.73 11.88
CA ILE A 229 -13.67 -3.03 13.18
C ILE A 229 -14.92 -2.13 13.27
N GLY A 230 -15.34 -1.59 12.13
CA GLY A 230 -16.54 -0.76 11.99
C GLY A 230 -17.86 -1.52 11.84
N ASP A 231 -17.85 -2.86 11.87
CA ASP A 231 -19.07 -3.65 11.71
C ASP A 231 -19.90 -3.67 13.01
N TRP A 232 -21.12 -3.14 12.96
CA TRP A 232 -21.98 -3.02 14.15
C TRP A 232 -22.69 -4.32 14.52
N TRP A 233 -22.92 -5.21 13.54
CA TRP A 233 -23.71 -6.43 13.77
C TRP A 233 -22.87 -7.61 14.33
N SER A 234 -21.55 -7.52 14.23
CA SER A 234 -20.62 -8.63 14.49
C SER A 234 -19.67 -8.34 15.66
N GLY A 235 -20.12 -7.57 16.66
CA GLY A 235 -19.27 -6.99 17.71
C GLY A 235 -18.33 -7.96 18.47
N ALA A 236 -18.67 -9.25 18.60
CA ALA A 236 -17.74 -10.23 19.17
C ALA A 236 -16.59 -10.59 18.20
N LYS A 237 -16.89 -10.66 16.90
CA LYS A 237 -15.94 -11.02 15.83
C LYS A 237 -15.04 -9.87 15.38
N THR A 238 -15.35 -8.64 15.77
CA THR A 238 -14.47 -7.48 15.54
C THR A 238 -13.23 -7.50 16.45
N MET A 239 -13.23 -8.38 17.45
CA MET A 239 -12.13 -8.61 18.40
C MET A 239 -11.66 -10.07 18.40
N THR A 240 -11.92 -10.81 17.33
CA THR A 240 -11.30 -12.12 17.09
C THR A 240 -10.48 -12.10 15.81
N TRP A 241 -9.34 -12.78 15.84
CA TRP A 241 -8.41 -12.89 14.73
C TRP A 241 -8.16 -14.35 14.40
N GLU A 242 -8.12 -14.64 13.11
CA GLU A 242 -7.65 -15.89 12.56
C GLU A 242 -6.17 -15.74 12.21
N ARG A 243 -5.33 -16.58 12.80
CA ARG A 243 -3.90 -16.67 12.47
C ARG A 243 -3.71 -17.66 11.34
N ILE A 244 -3.37 -17.16 10.15
CA ILE A 244 -3.28 -17.95 8.92
C ILE A 244 -1.80 -18.05 8.50
N PRO A 245 -1.26 -19.26 8.23
CA PRO A 245 0.10 -19.40 7.75
C PRO A 245 0.25 -18.81 6.35
N ARG A 246 1.39 -18.18 6.07
CA ARG A 246 1.71 -17.64 4.74
C ARG A 246 1.71 -18.74 3.68
N GLU A 247 2.30 -19.88 3.99
CA GLU A 247 2.46 -21.03 3.10
C GLU A 247 1.99 -22.31 3.79
N THR A 248 1.57 -23.30 3.00
CA THR A 248 1.31 -24.65 3.52
C THR A 248 2.63 -25.36 3.84
N ALA A 249 2.57 -26.45 4.60
CA ALA A 249 3.76 -27.25 4.96
C ALA A 249 4.55 -27.81 3.75
N TRP A 250 3.97 -27.80 2.55
CA TRP A 250 4.58 -28.26 1.30
C TRP A 250 4.90 -27.12 0.32
N GLY A 251 4.88 -25.87 0.80
CA GLY A 251 5.35 -24.70 0.05
C GLY A 251 4.32 -24.05 -0.88
N ARG A 252 3.02 -24.38 -0.78
CA ARG A 252 1.99 -23.63 -1.54
C ARG A 252 1.68 -22.31 -0.82
N PRO A 253 1.71 -21.17 -1.52
CA PRO A 253 1.21 -19.92 -0.97
C PRO A 253 -0.24 -20.07 -0.50
N HIS A 254 -0.50 -19.64 0.72
CA HIS A 254 -1.81 -19.64 1.34
C HIS A 254 -2.33 -18.21 1.54
N VAL A 255 -1.45 -17.26 1.87
CA VAL A 255 -1.77 -15.83 1.88
C VAL A 255 -0.90 -15.12 0.84
N VAL A 256 -1.53 -14.30 0.02
CA VAL A 256 -0.87 -13.38 -0.90
C VAL A 256 -1.08 -11.98 -0.36
N HIS A 257 0.02 -11.31 -0.04
CA HIS A 257 0.04 -9.93 0.41
C HIS A 257 0.92 -9.13 -0.55
N ASP A 258 0.32 -8.22 -1.30
CA ASP A 258 0.99 -7.37 -2.28
C ASP A 258 0.93 -5.90 -1.86
N TYR A 259 2.09 -5.27 -1.79
CA TYR A 259 2.29 -3.86 -1.47
C TYR A 259 3.63 -3.39 -2.05
N ASP A 260 3.75 -2.09 -2.30
CA ASP A 260 4.99 -1.50 -2.81
C ASP A 260 5.94 -1.18 -1.65
N HIS A 261 7.18 -1.65 -1.75
CA HIS A 261 8.22 -1.39 -0.77
C HIS A 261 8.92 -0.08 -1.13
N GLU A 262 8.79 0.92 -0.25
CA GLU A 262 9.52 2.18 -0.37
C GLU A 262 10.80 2.17 0.49
N ARG A 263 10.79 1.36 1.56
CA ARG A 263 11.90 1.22 2.52
C ARG A 263 12.14 -0.26 2.85
N GLY A 264 13.37 -0.59 3.26
CA GLY A 264 13.72 -1.93 3.73
C GLY A 264 13.03 -2.27 5.06
N ALA A 265 12.69 -3.55 5.27
CA ALA A 265 11.98 -4.06 6.44
C ALA A 265 10.58 -3.44 6.68
N GLN A 266 9.91 -3.05 5.59
CA GLN A 266 8.53 -2.57 5.58
C GLN A 266 7.57 -3.75 5.40
N HIS A 267 6.46 -3.79 6.16
CA HIS A 267 5.48 -4.87 6.10
C HIS A 267 4.09 -4.46 5.60
N ARG A 268 3.86 -3.16 5.41
CA ARG A 268 2.61 -2.56 4.93
C ARG A 268 2.93 -1.43 3.95
N GLY A 269 2.13 -1.23 2.92
CA GLY A 269 2.29 -0.15 1.94
C GLY A 269 1.44 1.08 2.22
N ASN A 270 1.65 2.12 1.41
CA ASN A 270 0.84 3.33 1.36
C ASN A 270 0.15 3.44 0.00
N GLY A 271 -1.09 3.96 -0.01
CA GLY A 271 -1.81 4.19 -1.26
C GLY A 271 -1.18 5.31 -2.09
N ILE A 272 -1.38 5.27 -3.41
CA ILE A 272 -0.78 6.23 -4.37
C ILE A 272 -1.18 7.69 -4.13
N LEU A 273 -2.34 7.92 -3.51
CA LEU A 273 -2.85 9.26 -3.19
C LEU A 273 -2.36 9.79 -1.84
N THR A 274 -1.69 8.98 -1.03
CA THR A 274 -1.23 9.36 0.33
C THR A 274 -0.46 10.67 0.36
N PRO A 275 0.53 10.93 -0.53
CA PRO A 275 1.33 12.16 -0.47
C PRO A 275 0.55 13.43 -0.85
N VAL A 276 -0.56 13.29 -1.59
CA VAL A 276 -1.30 14.43 -2.17
C VAL A 276 -2.66 14.65 -1.52
N VAL A 277 -3.13 13.73 -0.68
CA VAL A 277 -4.50 13.72 -0.12
C VAL A 277 -4.89 15.04 0.56
N GLN A 278 -3.97 15.64 1.33
CA GLN A 278 -4.24 16.89 2.03
C GLN A 278 -4.40 18.06 1.05
N ARG A 279 -3.49 18.17 0.07
CA ARG A 279 -3.55 19.23 -0.95
C ARG A 279 -4.79 19.10 -1.82
N LEU A 280 -5.13 17.89 -2.23
CA LEU A 280 -6.32 17.63 -3.02
C LEU A 280 -7.59 18.01 -2.26
N LYS A 281 -7.67 17.68 -0.96
CA LYS A 281 -8.83 18.08 -0.13
C LYS A 281 -8.95 19.60 0.01
N MET A 282 -7.84 20.32 0.15
CA MET A 282 -7.85 21.79 0.20
C MET A 282 -8.32 22.39 -1.13
N LEU A 283 -7.88 21.85 -2.26
CA LEU A 283 -8.31 22.28 -3.59
C LEU A 283 -9.82 22.11 -3.78
N ILE A 284 -10.37 20.94 -3.42
CA ILE A 284 -11.81 20.67 -3.51
C ILE A 284 -12.61 21.66 -2.67
N LYS A 285 -12.13 21.95 -1.46
CA LYS A 285 -12.80 22.92 -0.58
C LYS A 285 -12.75 24.33 -1.17
N TYR A 286 -11.63 24.73 -1.75
CA TYR A 286 -11.48 26.00 -2.44
C TYR A 286 -12.48 26.12 -3.60
N ASP A 287 -12.53 25.12 -4.50
CA ASP A 287 -13.45 25.11 -5.63
C ASP A 287 -14.92 25.20 -5.17
N GLN A 288 -15.27 24.50 -4.09
CA GLN A 288 -16.61 24.59 -3.51
C GLN A 288 -16.92 26.00 -3.00
N SER A 289 -15.99 26.63 -2.26
CA SER A 289 -16.18 27.98 -1.73
C SER A 289 -16.29 29.04 -2.84
N GLU A 290 -15.50 28.91 -3.91
CA GLU A 290 -15.60 29.81 -5.08
C GLU A 290 -16.95 29.65 -5.81
N LEU A 291 -17.44 28.41 -5.97
CA LEU A 291 -18.75 28.15 -6.57
C LEU A 291 -19.90 28.70 -5.72
N GLU A 292 -19.83 28.53 -4.40
CA GLU A 292 -20.82 29.11 -3.47
C GLU A 292 -20.82 30.64 -3.55
N ALA A 293 -19.64 31.26 -3.60
CA ALA A 293 -19.49 32.72 -3.73
C ALA A 293 -19.99 33.24 -5.09
N ALA A 294 -19.85 32.46 -6.17
CA ALA A 294 -20.34 32.85 -7.50
C ALA A 294 -21.87 32.76 -7.66
N ILE A 295 -22.54 32.01 -6.77
CA ILE A 295 -24.01 31.85 -6.77
C ILE A 295 -24.70 32.93 -5.90
N LEU A 296 -24.00 33.45 -4.88
CA LEU A 296 -24.46 34.51 -3.97
C LEU A 296 -24.31 35.91 -4.56
#